data_AF-A0ABD2VLK0-F1
#
_entry.id   AF-A0ABD2VLK0-F1
#
_cell.length_a   1.000
_cell.length_b   1.000
_cell.length_c   1.000
_cell.angle_alpha   90.00
_cell.angle_beta   90.00
_cell.angle_gamma   90.00
#
_symmetry.space_group_name_H-M   'P 1'
#
loop_
_entity.id
_entity.type
_entity.pdbx_description
1 polymer ?
#
loop_
_entity_poly.entity_id
_entity_poly.type
_entity_poly.pdbx_seq_one_letter_code
_entity_poly.pdbx_strand_id
1 'polypeptide(L)'
;MSSKLLFIHFLVTYMVLNEFFLMSISYTTNTYCPSGYPEEGVAIEKENIDKMQFAVNLEFLEAEYFLWASYGFGLDVVAPNLPMSGPPPIGARKANLDQLTNNIIKEFANQEVGHLRSLNSTVGVFPRPLLDLSAKNFAKIFDDAFGHKLVPPFDPYRDSLSYMLSCYVIPYVGLVGYVGTNPNINGYETKRLLAGLLGVESGQDAVIRMYLYERATELVSPYQYTVADFTSRISGLRNKLGNCGIKDEGIYIQ
;
A
#
# COMPACT_ATOMS: atom_id res chain seq x y z
N MET A 1 -14.21 -9.04 46.78
CA MET A 1 -13.75 -9.20 45.37
C MET A 1 -13.79 -10.69 45.05
N SER A 2 -14.47 -11.12 43.97
CA SER A 2 -14.61 -12.55 43.64
C SER A 2 -13.25 -13.18 43.36
N SER A 3 -13.04 -14.44 43.76
CA SER A 3 -11.81 -15.22 43.53
C SER A 3 -11.36 -15.17 42.06
N LYS A 4 -12.30 -15.14 41.10
CA LYS A 4 -12.02 -14.97 39.67
C LYS A 4 -11.41 -13.61 39.32
N LEU A 5 -11.88 -12.53 39.95
CA LEU A 5 -11.36 -11.18 39.71
C LEU A 5 -9.96 -11.02 40.30
N LEU A 6 -9.68 -11.67 41.43
CA LEU A 6 -8.35 -11.70 42.06
C LEU A 6 -7.35 -12.45 41.18
N PHE A 7 -7.76 -13.57 40.58
CA PHE A 7 -6.91 -14.37 39.68
C PHE A 7 -6.60 -13.63 38.37
N ILE A 8 -7.59 -12.94 37.78
CA ILE A 8 -7.39 -12.12 36.57
C ILE A 8 -6.46 -10.95 36.87
N HIS A 9 -6.65 -10.26 38.01
CA HIS A 9 -5.73 -9.20 38.42
C HIS A 9 -4.31 -9.74 38.61
N PHE A 10 -4.15 -10.89 39.25
CA PHE A 10 -2.85 -11.52 39.44
C PHE A 10 -2.18 -11.88 38.11
N LEU A 11 -2.94 -12.45 37.17
CA LEU A 11 -2.43 -12.83 35.85
C LEU A 11 -2.01 -11.60 35.02
N VAL A 12 -2.83 -10.55 34.99
CA VAL A 12 -2.53 -9.30 34.27
C VAL A 12 -1.33 -8.60 34.90
N THR A 13 -1.28 -8.53 36.24
CA THR A 13 -0.13 -7.93 36.94
C THR A 13 1.15 -8.74 36.71
N TYR A 14 1.06 -10.07 36.67
CA TYR A 14 2.18 -10.96 36.37
C TYR A 14 2.68 -10.77 34.93
N MET A 15 1.79 -10.69 33.93
CA MET A 15 2.18 -10.45 32.54
C MET A 15 2.84 -9.08 32.36
N VAL A 16 2.26 -8.03 32.94
CA VAL A 16 2.82 -6.67 32.87
C VAL A 16 4.18 -6.60 33.58
N LEU A 17 4.32 -7.22 34.76
CA LEU A 17 5.59 -7.27 35.48
C LEU A 17 6.66 -8.08 34.73
N ASN A 18 6.29 -9.11 33.97
CA ASN A 18 7.24 -9.89 33.18
C ASN A 18 7.76 -9.10 31.97
N GLU A 19 6.93 -8.27 31.34
CA GLU A 19 7.37 -7.33 30.30
C GLU A 19 8.32 -6.25 30.87
N PHE A 20 8.01 -5.70 32.05
CA PHE A 20 8.90 -4.75 32.73
C PHE A 20 10.21 -5.39 33.22
N PHE A 21 10.19 -6.66 33.64
CA PHE A 21 11.39 -7.38 34.05
C PHE A 21 12.31 -7.70 32.86
N LEU A 22 11.73 -7.95 31.67
CA LEU A 22 12.49 -8.05 30.43
C LEU A 22 13.06 -6.70 29.97
N MET A 23 12.38 -5.59 30.25
CA MET A 23 12.87 -4.24 29.93
C MET A 23 13.94 -3.69 30.90
N SER A 24 14.01 -4.20 32.14
CA SER A 24 14.90 -3.68 33.18
C SER A 24 16.23 -4.43 33.32
N ILE A 25 16.47 -5.46 32.51
CA ILE A 25 17.79 -6.14 32.37
C ILE A 25 18.61 -5.56 31.20
N SER A 26 18.13 -4.51 30.54
CA SER A 26 18.96 -3.72 29.62
C SER A 26 19.89 -2.80 30.41
N TYR A 27 20.92 -3.39 31.00
CA TYR A 27 22.12 -2.69 31.44
C TYR A 27 22.62 -1.81 30.31
N THR A 28 23.15 -0.64 30.66
CA THR A 28 23.79 0.33 29.77
C THR A 28 24.90 -0.35 28.97
N THR A 29 24.57 -0.89 27.81
CA THR A 29 25.50 -1.34 26.80
C THR A 29 25.35 -0.41 25.61
N ASN A 30 26.45 0.25 25.28
CA ASN A 30 26.75 0.93 24.02
C ASN A 30 25.56 1.08 23.05
N THR A 31 24.98 2.28 22.96
CA THR A 31 23.91 2.62 22.00
C THR A 31 24.36 2.58 20.53
N TYR A 32 25.63 2.24 20.28
CA TYR A 32 26.08 1.77 18.98
C TYR A 32 25.88 0.26 18.91
N CYS A 33 24.72 -0.18 18.43
CA CYS A 33 24.65 -1.47 17.77
C CYS A 33 25.33 -1.27 16.42
N PRO A 34 26.57 -1.76 16.17
CA PRO A 34 27.03 -1.89 14.80
C PRO A 34 25.97 -2.76 14.14
N SER A 35 25.22 -2.18 13.21
CA SER A 35 24.26 -2.94 12.42
C SER A 35 25.06 -4.10 11.87
N GLY A 36 24.72 -5.36 12.17
CA GLY A 36 25.52 -6.54 11.79
C GLY A 36 25.61 -6.77 10.27
N TYR A 37 25.38 -5.72 9.50
CA TYR A 37 25.50 -5.61 8.07
C TYR A 37 26.96 -5.28 7.71
N PRO A 38 27.47 -5.87 6.62
CA PRO A 38 28.82 -5.60 6.16
C PRO A 38 29.04 -4.10 5.91
N GLU A 39 30.19 -3.55 6.36
CA GLU A 39 30.57 -2.14 6.16
C GLU A 39 30.75 -1.79 4.68
N GLU A 40 31.09 -2.78 3.85
CA GLU A 40 31.15 -2.65 2.40
C GLU A 40 29.81 -3.06 1.78
N GLY A 41 28.99 -2.05 1.45
CA GLY A 41 27.78 -2.22 0.67
C GLY A 41 28.14 -2.83 -0.69
N VAL A 42 27.73 -4.07 -0.90
CA VAL A 42 27.74 -4.72 -2.22
C VAL A 42 27.03 -3.79 -3.21
N ALA A 43 27.69 -3.54 -4.34
CA ALA A 43 27.35 -2.48 -5.30
C ALA A 43 25.85 -2.44 -5.68
N ILE A 44 25.35 -1.23 -5.93
CA ILE A 44 24.13 -1.02 -6.70
C ILE A 44 24.45 -1.40 -8.15
N GLU A 45 24.19 -2.65 -8.51
CA GLU A 45 24.39 -3.13 -9.87
C GLU A 45 23.36 -2.50 -10.82
N LYS A 46 23.77 -2.19 -12.06
CA LYS A 46 22.89 -1.61 -13.07
C LYS A 46 21.63 -2.45 -13.31
N GLU A 47 21.75 -3.77 -13.27
CA GLU A 47 20.62 -4.69 -13.43
C GLU A 47 19.62 -4.59 -12.25
N ASN A 48 20.09 -4.29 -11.04
CA ASN A 48 19.23 -4.06 -9.88
C ASN A 48 18.47 -2.73 -10.00
N ILE A 49 19.10 -1.71 -10.60
CA ILE A 49 18.45 -0.42 -10.89
C ILE A 49 17.28 -0.63 -11.85
N ASP A 50 17.50 -1.31 -12.99
CA ASP A 50 16.45 -1.52 -14.01
C ASP A 50 15.24 -2.26 -13.44
N LYS A 51 15.47 -3.22 -12.54
CA LYS A 51 14.40 -3.96 -11.83
C LYS A 51 13.62 -3.07 -10.86
N MET A 52 14.30 -2.15 -10.16
CA MET A 52 13.64 -1.18 -9.28
C MET A 52 12.93 -0.05 -10.05
N GLN A 53 13.25 0.19 -11.33
CA GLN A 53 12.53 1.17 -12.13
C GLN A 53 11.07 0.77 -12.43
N PHE A 54 10.75 -0.52 -12.40
CA PHE A 54 9.35 -0.94 -12.42
C PHE A 54 8.61 -0.43 -11.19
N ALA A 55 9.21 -0.54 -10.01
CA ALA A 55 8.64 -0.06 -8.77
C ALA A 55 8.40 1.46 -8.82
N VAL A 56 9.35 2.25 -9.34
CA VAL A 56 9.18 3.71 -9.48
C VAL A 56 7.91 4.10 -10.26
N ASN A 57 7.47 3.32 -11.26
CA ASN A 57 6.20 3.58 -11.94
C ASN A 57 4.98 3.43 -11.01
N LEU A 58 5.00 2.41 -10.14
CA LEU A 58 3.94 2.15 -9.18
C LEU A 58 3.93 3.22 -8.09
N GLU A 59 5.09 3.60 -7.59
CA GLU A 59 5.22 4.67 -6.59
C GLU A 59 4.71 6.01 -7.11
N PHE A 60 4.95 6.36 -8.38
CA PHE A 60 4.33 7.53 -8.98
C PHE A 60 2.81 7.41 -9.10
N LEU A 61 2.31 6.23 -9.45
CA LEU A 61 0.88 5.95 -9.54
C LEU A 61 0.20 6.16 -8.19
N GLU A 62 0.75 5.55 -7.13
CA GLU A 62 0.20 5.56 -5.79
C GLU A 62 0.32 6.93 -5.13
N ALA A 63 1.50 7.57 -5.22
CA ALA A 63 1.70 8.92 -4.70
C ALA A 63 0.71 9.90 -5.32
N GLU A 64 0.59 9.94 -6.65
CA GLU A 64 -0.37 10.83 -7.30
C GLU A 64 -1.80 10.50 -6.87
N TYR A 65 -2.17 9.23 -6.87
CA TYR A 65 -3.53 8.82 -6.60
C TYR A 65 -3.98 9.17 -5.17
N PHE A 66 -3.15 8.89 -4.16
CA PHE A 66 -3.46 9.20 -2.77
C PHE A 66 -3.36 10.70 -2.47
N LEU A 67 -2.38 11.41 -3.05
CA LEU A 67 -2.25 12.87 -2.89
C LEU A 67 -3.46 13.61 -3.45
N TRP A 68 -3.86 13.28 -4.68
CA TRP A 68 -5.01 13.91 -5.29
C TRP A 68 -6.29 13.63 -4.53
N ALA A 69 -6.53 12.38 -4.11
CA ALA A 69 -7.76 12.03 -3.42
C ALA A 69 -7.91 12.72 -2.06
N SER A 70 -6.81 12.84 -1.30
CA SER A 70 -6.85 13.37 0.06
C SER A 70 -6.63 14.89 0.15
N TYR A 71 -5.67 15.43 -0.60
CA TYR A 71 -5.33 16.84 -0.57
C TYR A 71 -6.03 17.64 -1.67
N GLY A 72 -6.20 17.03 -2.86
CA GLY A 72 -6.72 17.71 -4.06
C GLY A 72 -5.63 18.27 -4.97
N PHE A 73 -4.37 17.87 -4.78
CA PHE A 73 -3.23 18.20 -5.62
C PHE A 73 -2.16 17.11 -5.50
N GLY A 74 -1.28 16.98 -6.50
CA GLY A 74 -0.29 15.90 -6.60
C GLY A 74 1.15 16.29 -6.26
N LEU A 75 2.11 15.53 -6.80
CA LEU A 75 3.54 15.71 -6.53
C LEU A 75 4.08 17.05 -7.00
N ASP A 76 3.48 17.66 -8.02
CA ASP A 76 3.87 18.97 -8.54
C ASP A 76 3.77 20.09 -7.48
N VAL A 77 2.99 19.86 -6.41
CA VAL A 77 2.87 20.77 -5.26
C VAL A 77 3.65 20.23 -4.05
N VAL A 78 3.48 18.95 -3.72
CA VAL A 78 4.03 18.38 -2.48
C VAL A 78 5.53 18.14 -2.53
N ALA A 79 6.04 17.75 -3.70
CA ALA A 79 7.44 17.40 -3.91
C ALA A 79 7.85 17.68 -5.36
N PRO A 80 7.87 18.96 -5.79
CA PRO A 80 7.97 19.35 -7.21
C PRO A 80 9.23 18.85 -7.94
N ASN A 81 10.27 18.47 -7.19
CA ASN A 81 11.51 17.94 -7.77
C ASN A 81 11.43 16.44 -8.11
N LEU A 82 10.52 15.67 -7.50
CA LEU A 82 10.42 14.22 -7.70
C LEU A 82 9.88 13.82 -9.09
N PRO A 83 8.86 14.50 -9.66
CA PRO A 83 8.35 14.14 -10.99
C PRO A 83 9.35 14.35 -12.14
N MET A 84 10.47 15.04 -11.91
CA MET A 84 11.50 15.37 -12.92
C MET A 84 10.92 15.93 -14.23
N SER A 85 9.98 16.88 -14.12
CA SER A 85 9.26 17.48 -15.26
C SER A 85 8.37 16.52 -16.07
N GLY A 86 8.09 15.32 -15.55
CA GLY A 86 7.09 14.42 -16.13
C GLY A 86 5.68 15.05 -16.11
N PRO A 87 4.80 14.69 -17.07
CA PRO A 87 3.48 15.32 -17.19
C PRO A 87 2.58 15.02 -15.98
N PRO A 88 1.67 15.95 -15.60
CA PRO A 88 0.69 15.72 -14.54
C PRO A 88 -0.30 14.61 -14.90
N PRO A 89 -0.90 13.93 -13.90
CA PRO A 89 -1.87 12.88 -14.16
C PRO A 89 -3.15 13.44 -14.78
N ILE A 90 -3.81 12.62 -15.60
CA ILE A 90 -5.10 12.95 -16.22
C ILE A 90 -6.23 12.54 -15.29
N GLY A 91 -7.17 13.47 -15.05
CA GLY A 91 -8.45 13.18 -14.41
C GLY A 91 -8.38 12.83 -12.92
N ALA A 92 -7.21 12.93 -12.30
CA ALA A 92 -7.06 12.87 -10.85
C ALA A 92 -7.81 14.04 -10.20
N ARG A 93 -8.46 13.78 -9.06
CA ARG A 93 -9.20 14.81 -8.32
C ARG A 93 -9.33 14.44 -6.85
N LYS A 94 -9.73 15.42 -6.05
CA LYS A 94 -10.11 15.20 -4.66
C LYS A 94 -11.30 14.26 -4.57
N ALA A 95 -11.16 13.20 -3.76
CA ALA A 95 -12.23 12.27 -3.45
C ALA A 95 -13.12 12.84 -2.35
N ASN A 96 -14.40 12.47 -2.37
CA ASN A 96 -15.33 12.78 -1.30
C ASN A 96 -15.18 11.75 -0.16
N LEU A 97 -14.14 11.90 0.63
CA LEU A 97 -13.81 10.99 1.73
C LEU A 97 -14.38 11.51 3.04
N ASP A 98 -14.88 10.60 3.88
CA ASP A 98 -15.13 10.91 5.28
C ASP A 98 -13.82 11.20 6.03
N GLN A 99 -13.94 11.70 7.26
CA GLN A 99 -12.80 12.14 8.04
C GLN A 99 -11.78 11.03 8.33
N LEU A 100 -12.24 9.81 8.59
CA LEU A 100 -11.36 8.68 8.91
C LEU A 100 -10.61 8.25 7.65
N THR A 101 -11.34 7.96 6.57
CA THR A 101 -10.74 7.53 5.31
C THR A 101 -9.79 8.60 4.76
N ASN A 102 -10.15 9.88 4.83
CA ASN A 102 -9.26 10.96 4.43
C ASN A 102 -7.94 10.96 5.23
N ASN A 103 -7.98 10.70 6.54
CA ASN A 103 -6.77 10.64 7.36
C ASN A 103 -5.90 9.43 7.00
N ILE A 104 -6.52 8.27 6.74
CA ILE A 104 -5.82 7.07 6.28
C ILE A 104 -5.12 7.35 4.93
N ILE A 105 -5.84 7.91 3.95
CA ILE A 105 -5.28 8.18 2.62
C ILE A 105 -4.22 9.28 2.65
N LYS A 106 -4.30 10.25 3.57
CA LYS A 106 -3.20 11.21 3.79
C LYS A 106 -1.93 10.53 4.28
N GLU A 107 -2.07 9.56 5.18
CA GLU A 107 -0.93 8.79 5.69
C GLU A 107 -0.27 8.00 4.55
N PHE A 108 -1.07 7.29 3.74
CA PHE A 108 -0.55 6.59 2.56
C PHE A 108 0.14 7.56 1.59
N ALA A 109 -0.50 8.69 1.27
CA ALA A 109 0.08 9.70 0.38
C ALA A 109 1.45 10.20 0.86
N ASN A 110 1.62 10.39 2.18
CA ASN A 110 2.90 10.81 2.75
C ASN A 110 3.96 9.69 2.68
N GLN A 111 3.53 8.44 2.87
CA GLN A 111 4.38 7.25 2.75
C GLN A 111 4.91 7.10 1.32
N GLU A 112 4.06 7.22 0.29
CA GLU A 112 4.48 7.12 -1.11
C GLU A 112 5.44 8.23 -1.55
N VAL A 113 5.25 9.45 -1.04
CA VAL A 113 6.23 10.53 -1.23
C VAL A 113 7.58 10.15 -0.58
N GLY A 114 7.54 9.49 0.58
CA GLY A 114 8.72 8.93 1.25
C GLY A 114 9.39 7.80 0.47
N HIS A 115 8.61 6.93 -0.16
CA HIS A 115 9.10 5.86 -1.03
C HIS A 115 9.84 6.44 -2.24
N LEU A 116 9.24 7.38 -2.97
CA LEU A 116 9.88 8.07 -4.09
C LEU A 116 11.18 8.78 -3.68
N ARG A 117 11.23 9.39 -2.49
CA ARG A 117 12.47 9.98 -1.95
C ARG A 117 13.54 8.92 -1.70
N SER A 118 13.16 7.78 -1.13
CA SER A 118 14.07 6.67 -0.80
C SER A 118 14.61 5.97 -2.06
N LEU A 119 13.77 5.83 -3.07
CA LEU A 119 14.16 5.35 -4.39
C LEU A 119 15.12 6.32 -5.06
N ASN A 120 14.77 7.61 -5.08
CA ASN A 120 15.61 8.64 -5.70
C ASN A 120 17.01 8.71 -5.06
N SER A 121 17.10 8.61 -3.73
CA SER A 121 18.39 8.64 -3.03
C SER A 121 19.25 7.40 -3.25
N THR A 122 18.65 6.26 -3.60
CA THR A 122 19.35 4.96 -3.63
C THR A 122 19.60 4.46 -5.04
N VAL A 123 18.56 4.42 -5.88
CA VAL A 123 18.60 3.86 -7.23
C VAL A 123 18.27 4.89 -8.32
N GLY A 124 17.91 6.12 -7.91
CA GLY A 124 17.42 7.16 -8.79
C GLY A 124 15.98 6.93 -9.24
N VAL A 125 15.31 8.01 -9.61
CA VAL A 125 14.01 7.98 -10.30
C VAL A 125 14.15 8.54 -11.72
N PHE A 126 13.09 8.40 -12.52
CA PHE A 126 12.98 8.99 -13.85
C PHE A 126 11.74 9.91 -13.93
N PRO A 127 11.58 10.69 -15.02
CA PRO A 127 10.39 11.53 -15.18
C PRO A 127 9.09 10.75 -15.02
N ARG A 128 8.21 11.24 -14.13
CA ARG A 128 6.88 10.66 -13.87
C ARG A 128 6.18 10.32 -15.19
N PRO A 129 5.71 9.08 -15.40
CA PRO A 129 4.99 8.73 -16.62
C PRO A 129 3.62 9.44 -16.67
N LEU A 130 3.00 9.50 -17.86
CA LEU A 130 1.63 9.98 -17.97
C LEU A 130 0.67 8.94 -17.36
N LEU A 131 -0.01 9.31 -16.29
CA LEU A 131 -0.95 8.46 -15.56
C LEU A 131 -2.39 8.87 -15.88
N ASP A 132 -3.23 7.93 -16.32
CA ASP A 132 -4.68 8.15 -16.43
C ASP A 132 -5.38 7.69 -15.15
N LEU A 133 -5.56 8.65 -14.23
CA LEU A 133 -6.24 8.45 -12.95
C LEU A 133 -7.73 8.83 -13.03
N SER A 134 -8.29 8.98 -14.23
CA SER A 134 -9.68 9.39 -14.40
C SER A 134 -10.66 8.33 -13.92
N ALA A 135 -11.83 8.76 -13.43
CA ALA A 135 -12.93 7.86 -13.09
C ALA A 135 -13.32 6.95 -14.28
N LYS A 136 -13.16 7.43 -15.52
CA LYS A 136 -13.40 6.64 -16.74
C LYS A 136 -12.43 5.48 -16.88
N ASN A 137 -11.16 5.67 -16.51
CA ASN A 137 -10.17 4.59 -16.57
C ASN A 137 -10.46 3.53 -15.49
N PHE A 138 -10.75 3.96 -14.26
CA PHE A 138 -11.19 3.05 -13.20
C PHE A 138 -12.48 2.30 -13.57
N ALA A 139 -13.47 2.96 -14.18
CA ALA A 139 -14.67 2.28 -14.67
C ALA A 139 -14.35 1.10 -15.58
N LYS A 140 -13.40 1.23 -16.52
CA LYS A 140 -12.99 0.13 -17.38
C LYS A 140 -12.37 -1.04 -16.60
N ILE A 141 -11.51 -0.74 -15.62
CA ILE A 141 -10.88 -1.77 -14.78
C ILE A 141 -11.95 -2.58 -14.03
N PHE A 142 -12.95 -1.89 -13.47
CA PHE A 142 -14.04 -2.55 -12.78
C PHE A 142 -14.97 -3.29 -13.74
N ASP A 143 -15.24 -2.74 -14.94
CA ASP A 143 -15.98 -3.45 -15.97
C ASP A 143 -15.28 -4.77 -16.36
N ASP A 144 -13.95 -4.75 -16.49
CA ASP A 144 -13.14 -5.94 -16.79
C ASP A 144 -13.17 -6.96 -15.63
N ALA A 145 -13.17 -6.50 -14.38
CA ALA A 145 -13.28 -7.36 -13.20
C ALA A 145 -14.66 -8.04 -13.11
N PHE A 146 -15.73 -7.33 -13.49
CA PHE A 146 -17.08 -7.86 -13.50
C PHE A 146 -17.42 -8.67 -14.76
N GLY A 147 -16.66 -8.46 -15.84
CA GLY A 147 -16.93 -9.07 -17.16
C GLY A 147 -18.09 -8.42 -17.91
N HIS A 148 -18.61 -7.28 -17.43
CA HIS A 148 -19.66 -6.48 -18.06
C HIS A 148 -19.54 -5.02 -17.61
N LYS A 149 -20.28 -4.12 -18.26
CA LYS A 149 -20.28 -2.70 -17.86
C LYS A 149 -21.13 -2.48 -16.62
N LEU A 150 -20.55 -1.91 -15.58
CA LEU A 150 -21.29 -1.42 -14.43
C LEU A 150 -22.12 -0.19 -14.82
N VAL A 151 -23.35 -0.14 -14.33
CA VAL A 151 -24.27 0.98 -14.54
C VAL A 151 -24.73 1.50 -13.18
N PRO A 152 -24.42 2.76 -12.83
CA PRO A 152 -23.56 3.71 -13.55
C PRO A 152 -22.08 3.27 -13.55
N PRO A 153 -21.22 3.84 -14.41
CA PRO A 153 -19.78 3.54 -14.40
C PRO A 153 -19.16 3.73 -13.01
N PHE A 154 -18.22 2.87 -12.64
CA PHE A 154 -17.55 2.96 -11.34
C PHE A 154 -16.75 4.27 -11.24
N ASP A 155 -16.94 5.00 -10.15
CA ASP A 155 -16.23 6.25 -9.87
C ASP A 155 -15.53 6.14 -8.51
N PRO A 156 -14.19 6.05 -8.48
CA PRO A 156 -13.46 5.88 -7.23
C PRO A 156 -13.55 7.12 -6.34
N TYR A 157 -13.80 8.31 -6.90
CA TYR A 157 -13.73 9.57 -6.15
C TYR A 157 -15.05 9.94 -5.45
N ARG A 158 -16.11 9.13 -5.62
CA ARG A 158 -17.47 9.52 -5.21
C ARG A 158 -17.70 9.44 -3.70
N ASP A 159 -17.09 8.47 -3.03
CA ASP A 159 -17.23 8.20 -1.60
C ASP A 159 -16.07 7.34 -1.07
N SER A 160 -15.94 7.26 0.26
CA SER A 160 -14.89 6.49 0.94
C SER A 160 -14.85 5.02 0.54
N LEU A 161 -16.01 4.35 0.43
CA LEU A 161 -16.06 2.92 0.15
C LEU A 161 -15.60 2.61 -1.27
N SER A 162 -16.03 3.42 -2.23
CA SER A 162 -15.63 3.33 -3.63
C SER A 162 -14.14 3.61 -3.78
N TYR A 163 -13.62 4.59 -3.06
CA TYR A 163 -12.19 4.89 -3.08
C TYR A 163 -11.36 3.72 -2.50
N MET A 164 -11.78 3.17 -1.36
CA MET A 164 -11.10 2.02 -0.74
C MET A 164 -11.18 0.75 -1.59
N LEU A 165 -12.28 0.52 -2.32
CA LEU A 165 -12.38 -0.56 -3.30
C LEU A 165 -11.43 -0.37 -4.47
N SER A 166 -11.23 0.86 -4.97
CA SER A 166 -10.19 1.13 -5.97
C SER A 166 -8.78 1.03 -5.41
N CYS A 167 -8.55 1.39 -4.16
CA CYS A 167 -7.29 1.09 -3.47
C CYS A 167 -7.08 -0.43 -3.42
N TYR A 168 -8.12 -1.23 -3.18
CA TYR A 168 -8.02 -2.68 -3.34
C TYR A 168 -7.78 -3.17 -4.78
N VAL A 169 -7.48 -2.31 -5.75
CA VAL A 169 -6.91 -2.72 -7.04
C VAL A 169 -5.38 -2.51 -7.03
N ILE A 170 -4.89 -1.39 -6.49
CA ILE A 170 -3.57 -0.81 -6.80
C ILE A 170 -2.40 -1.43 -5.99
N PRO A 171 -2.32 -1.36 -4.65
CA PRO A 171 -1.12 -1.73 -3.88
C PRO A 171 -0.71 -3.20 -4.00
N TYR A 172 -1.66 -4.08 -4.30
CA TYR A 172 -1.33 -5.48 -4.55
C TYR A 172 -0.43 -5.68 -5.79
N VAL A 173 -0.51 -4.78 -6.77
CA VAL A 173 0.43 -4.78 -7.92
C VAL A 173 1.83 -4.39 -7.45
N GLY A 174 1.95 -3.44 -6.52
CA GLY A 174 3.18 -3.09 -5.80
C GLY A 174 3.77 -4.27 -5.05
N LEU A 175 2.98 -4.92 -4.21
CA LEU A 175 3.37 -6.10 -3.43
C LEU A 175 3.87 -7.25 -4.31
N VAL A 176 3.14 -7.62 -5.35
CA VAL A 176 3.57 -8.68 -6.28
C VAL A 176 4.82 -8.25 -7.06
N GLY A 177 4.93 -6.98 -7.42
CA GLY A 177 6.13 -6.42 -8.03
C GLY A 177 7.36 -6.58 -7.14
N TYR A 178 7.27 -6.17 -5.88
CA TYR A 178 8.37 -6.28 -4.92
C TYR A 178 8.73 -7.73 -4.59
N VAL A 179 7.74 -8.58 -4.28
CA VAL A 179 7.96 -10.00 -3.98
C VAL A 179 8.55 -10.72 -5.20
N GLY A 180 8.05 -10.44 -6.41
CA GLY A 180 8.56 -11.03 -7.65
C GLY A 180 9.96 -10.54 -8.03
N THR A 181 10.32 -9.32 -7.63
CA THR A 181 11.63 -8.73 -7.89
C THR A 181 12.70 -9.20 -6.90
N ASN A 182 12.31 -9.52 -5.66
CA ASN A 182 13.23 -9.88 -4.58
C ASN A 182 14.24 -11.00 -4.92
N PRO A 183 13.86 -12.13 -5.55
CA PRO A 183 14.81 -13.19 -5.93
C PRO A 183 15.87 -12.73 -6.94
N ASN A 184 15.61 -11.63 -7.64
CA ASN A 184 16.41 -11.15 -8.76
C ASN A 184 17.32 -9.97 -8.40
N ILE A 185 17.36 -9.55 -7.13
CA ILE A 185 18.26 -8.51 -6.63
C ILE A 185 19.46 -9.16 -5.95
N ASN A 186 20.68 -8.71 -6.26
CA ASN A 186 21.91 -9.25 -5.67
C ASN A 186 22.66 -8.27 -4.74
N GLY A 187 22.27 -6.99 -4.67
CA GLY A 187 22.88 -5.96 -3.81
C GLY A 187 22.20 -5.78 -2.45
N TYR A 188 22.99 -5.63 -1.37
CA TYR A 188 22.48 -5.46 -0.01
C TYR A 188 21.64 -4.17 0.15
N GLU A 189 22.14 -3.03 -0.32
CA GLU A 189 21.42 -1.74 -0.23
C GLU A 189 20.08 -1.78 -0.98
N THR A 190 20.06 -2.35 -2.19
CA THR A 190 18.81 -2.52 -2.95
C THR A 190 17.84 -3.49 -2.28
N LYS A 191 18.33 -4.60 -1.69
CA LYS A 191 17.49 -5.51 -0.91
C LYS A 191 16.89 -4.83 0.31
N ARG A 192 17.69 -4.04 1.03
CA ARG A 192 17.23 -3.29 2.21
C ARG A 192 16.17 -2.27 1.82
N LEU A 193 16.36 -1.54 0.71
CA LEU A 193 15.36 -0.64 0.16
C LEU A 193 14.07 -1.39 -0.18
N LEU A 194 14.15 -2.45 -1.00
CA LEU A 194 12.99 -3.24 -1.40
C LEU A 194 12.23 -3.78 -0.18
N ALA A 195 12.95 -4.33 0.81
CA ALA A 195 12.33 -4.86 2.03
C ALA A 195 11.63 -3.77 2.86
N GLY A 196 12.21 -2.57 2.90
CA GLY A 196 11.61 -1.41 3.56
C GLY A 196 10.30 -0.98 2.90
N LEU A 197 10.31 -0.83 1.56
CA LEU A 197 9.12 -0.49 0.77
C LEU A 197 8.04 -1.56 0.93
N LEU A 198 8.41 -2.83 0.71
CA LEU A 198 7.50 -3.98 0.85
C LEU A 198 6.81 -4.03 2.23
N GLY A 199 7.52 -3.68 3.30
CA GLY A 199 6.95 -3.65 4.66
C GLY A 199 5.84 -2.60 4.83
N VAL A 200 6.03 -1.41 4.26
CA VAL A 200 5.03 -0.33 4.30
C VAL A 200 3.82 -0.69 3.44
N GLU A 201 4.06 -1.13 2.20
CA GLU A 201 3.02 -1.62 1.27
C GLU A 201 2.13 -2.70 1.91
N SER A 202 2.75 -3.64 2.63
CA SER A 202 2.02 -4.71 3.32
C SER A 202 1.13 -4.16 4.43
N GLY A 203 1.58 -3.13 5.14
CA GLY A 203 0.79 -2.43 6.15
C GLY A 203 -0.40 -1.69 5.55
N GLN A 204 -0.22 -1.05 4.39
CA GLN A 204 -1.31 -0.37 3.67
C GLN A 204 -2.36 -1.37 3.17
N ASP A 205 -1.94 -2.48 2.55
CA ASP A 205 -2.87 -3.54 2.10
C ASP A 205 -3.66 -4.12 3.29
N ALA A 206 -3.01 -4.33 4.43
CA ALA A 206 -3.69 -4.80 5.64
C ALA A 206 -4.76 -3.81 6.14
N VAL A 207 -4.48 -2.50 6.12
CA VAL A 207 -5.46 -1.46 6.49
C VAL A 207 -6.63 -1.42 5.49
N ILE A 208 -6.36 -1.52 4.18
CA ILE A 208 -7.39 -1.57 3.15
C ILE A 208 -8.28 -2.80 3.35
N ARG A 209 -7.68 -3.97 3.51
CA ARG A 209 -8.39 -5.23 3.75
C ARG A 209 -9.23 -5.16 5.01
N MET A 210 -8.70 -4.64 6.12
CA MET A 210 -9.44 -4.51 7.37
C MET A 210 -10.68 -3.61 7.18
N TYR A 211 -10.51 -2.46 6.55
CA TYR A 211 -11.60 -1.53 6.26
C TYR A 211 -12.72 -2.18 5.45
N LEU A 212 -12.35 -2.93 4.40
CA LEU A 212 -13.30 -3.62 3.51
C LEU A 212 -13.92 -4.86 4.16
N TYR A 213 -13.16 -5.59 4.98
CA TYR A 213 -13.62 -6.78 5.69
C TYR A 213 -14.74 -6.44 6.67
N GLU A 214 -14.59 -5.35 7.41
CA GLU A 214 -15.62 -4.86 8.34
C GLU A 214 -16.96 -4.56 7.62
N ARG A 215 -16.90 -4.24 6.33
CA ARG A 215 -18.04 -3.86 5.46
C ARG A 215 -18.41 -4.94 4.46
N ALA A 216 -17.90 -6.16 4.62
CA ALA A 216 -17.95 -7.20 3.60
C ALA A 216 -19.37 -7.49 3.07
N THR A 217 -20.38 -7.42 3.94
CA THR A 217 -21.79 -7.70 3.60
C THR A 217 -22.58 -6.46 3.15
N GLU A 218 -21.98 -5.27 3.22
CA GLU A 218 -22.63 -4.03 2.79
C GLU A 218 -22.75 -4.00 1.27
N LEU A 219 -23.90 -3.51 0.77
CA LEU A 219 -24.09 -3.26 -0.66
C LEU A 219 -23.33 -2.00 -1.08
N VAL A 220 -22.59 -2.10 -2.18
CA VAL A 220 -21.90 -0.96 -2.78
C VAL A 220 -22.90 -0.19 -3.65
N SER A 221 -23.55 0.81 -3.07
CA SER A 221 -24.54 1.63 -3.79
C SER A 221 -23.95 2.29 -5.05
N PRO A 222 -24.69 2.35 -6.18
CA PRO A 222 -26.05 1.85 -6.40
C PRO A 222 -26.13 0.42 -6.93
N TYR A 223 -25.03 -0.33 -6.88
CA TYR A 223 -24.94 -1.69 -7.40
C TYR A 223 -25.60 -2.70 -6.44
N GLN A 224 -26.06 -3.82 -6.99
CA GLN A 224 -26.65 -4.93 -6.23
C GLN A 224 -25.58 -5.98 -5.87
N TYR A 225 -24.37 -5.51 -5.54
CA TYR A 225 -23.22 -6.35 -5.19
C TYR A 225 -22.68 -5.90 -3.83
N THR A 226 -22.28 -6.87 -3.02
CA THR A 226 -21.65 -6.60 -1.73
C THR A 226 -20.19 -6.20 -1.89
N VAL A 227 -19.57 -5.65 -0.84
CA VAL A 227 -18.12 -5.42 -0.80
C VAL A 227 -17.34 -6.73 -1.02
N ALA A 228 -17.81 -7.85 -0.46
CA ALA A 228 -17.22 -9.17 -0.71
C ALA A 228 -17.29 -9.58 -2.18
N ASP A 229 -18.40 -9.32 -2.86
CA ASP A 229 -18.52 -9.58 -4.31
C ASP A 229 -17.52 -8.74 -5.10
N PHE A 230 -17.43 -7.43 -4.81
CA PHE A 230 -16.48 -6.54 -5.47
C PHE A 230 -15.04 -7.01 -5.30
N THR A 231 -14.63 -7.32 -4.07
CA THR A 231 -13.26 -7.78 -3.79
C THR A 231 -12.98 -9.11 -4.48
N SER A 232 -13.91 -10.07 -4.46
CA SER A 232 -13.79 -11.34 -5.20
C SER A 232 -13.62 -11.14 -6.72
N ARG A 233 -14.37 -10.22 -7.33
CA ARG A 233 -14.21 -9.87 -8.76
C ARG A 233 -12.84 -9.25 -9.06
N ILE A 234 -12.38 -8.34 -8.22
CA ILE A 234 -11.06 -7.70 -8.34
C ILE A 234 -9.95 -8.74 -8.20
N SER A 235 -10.03 -9.63 -7.21
CA SER A 235 -9.08 -10.73 -7.02
C SER A 235 -9.08 -11.69 -8.22
N GLY A 236 -10.25 -11.99 -8.79
CA GLY A 236 -10.36 -12.74 -10.04
C GLY A 236 -9.62 -12.08 -11.22
N LEU A 237 -9.74 -10.75 -11.37
CA LEU A 237 -8.99 -9.99 -12.37
C LEU A 237 -7.47 -10.06 -12.10
N ARG A 238 -7.05 -9.89 -10.84
CA ARG A 238 -5.64 -10.01 -10.43
C ARG A 238 -5.05 -11.36 -10.77
N ASN A 239 -5.78 -12.44 -10.49
CA ASN A 239 -5.36 -13.80 -10.82
C ASN A 239 -5.19 -13.98 -12.34
N LYS A 240 -6.13 -13.46 -13.13
CA LYS A 240 -6.05 -13.49 -14.60
C LYS A 240 -4.84 -12.72 -15.14
N LEU A 241 -4.55 -11.53 -14.61
CA LEU A 241 -3.42 -10.70 -15.03
C LEU A 241 -2.06 -11.25 -14.53
N GLY A 242 -2.06 -11.89 -13.37
CA GLY A 242 -0.90 -12.53 -12.76
C GLY A 242 -0.53 -13.90 -13.34
N ASN A 243 -1.23 -14.35 -14.39
CA ASN A 243 -1.07 -15.65 -15.06
C ASN A 243 -1.24 -16.85 -14.10
N CYS A 244 -0.16 -17.56 -13.78
CA CYS A 244 -0.23 -18.84 -13.07
C CYS A 244 -0.40 -18.65 -11.56
N GLY A 245 -1.24 -19.49 -10.95
CA GLY A 245 -1.43 -19.58 -9.50
C GLY A 245 -2.44 -18.56 -8.95
N ILE A 246 -2.83 -18.77 -7.70
CA ILE A 246 -3.71 -17.87 -6.97
C ILE A 246 -2.86 -16.75 -6.37
N LYS A 247 -3.16 -15.51 -6.74
CA LYS A 247 -2.54 -14.32 -6.16
C LYS A 247 -3.36 -13.85 -4.98
N ASP A 248 -4.67 -13.75 -5.18
CA ASP A 248 -5.58 -13.15 -4.22
C ASP A 248 -6.95 -13.84 -4.28
N GLU A 249 -7.64 -13.91 -3.13
CA GLU A 249 -8.91 -14.65 -2.98
C GLU A 249 -10.07 -13.76 -2.53
N GLY A 250 -9.80 -12.46 -2.34
CA GLY A 250 -10.75 -11.49 -1.80
C GLY A 250 -10.53 -11.25 -0.31
N ILE A 251 -11.52 -10.61 0.33
CA ILE A 251 -11.55 -10.41 1.79
C ILE A 251 -11.99 -11.67 2.55
N TYR A 252 -12.82 -12.51 1.92
CA TYR A 252 -13.11 -13.85 2.39
C TYR A 252 -12.23 -14.83 1.62
N ILE A 253 -11.33 -15.49 2.35
CA ILE A 253 -10.47 -16.55 1.81
C ILE A 253 -11.38 -17.71 1.43
N GLN A 254 -11.29 -18.16 0.18
CA GLN A 254 -12.14 -19.21 -0.41
C GLN A 254 -11.43 -20.56 -0.45
#